data_AF-A0A7X6TRS5-F1
#
_entry.id   AF-A0A7X6TRS5-F1
#
_cell.length_a   1.000
_cell.length_b   1.000
_cell.length_c   1.000
_cell.angle_alpha   90.00
_cell.angle_beta   90.00
_cell.angle_gamma   90.00
#
_symmetry.space_group_name_H-M   'P 1'
#
loop_
_entity.id
_entity.type
_entity.pdbx_description
1 polymer ?
#
loop_
_entity_poly.entity_id
_entity_poly.type
_entity_poly.pdbx_seq_one_letter_code
_entity_poly.pdbx_strand_id
1 'polypeptide(L)'
;MIDVHLFSNKDFKVYEKTLSNYDEFNSLNEDFLGIYNRSSLFNKIQYKAGARLLFHDNEPVVFIWCETRNGLSKIRSIIPFERFYNLIYRELLEITPSFTDALPIYFDISTFEYIMNGPDENEKLLEIMGFHLNQGVLR
;
A
#
# COMPACT_ATOMS: atom_id res chain seq x y z
N MET A 1 -14.89 9.21 -3.93
CA MET A 1 -13.70 9.58 -4.74
C MET A 1 -12.48 9.31 -3.89
N ILE A 2 -11.50 8.59 -4.43
CA ILE A 2 -10.27 8.27 -3.71
C ILE A 2 -9.20 9.35 -3.96
N ASP A 3 -8.77 10.01 -2.89
CA ASP A 3 -7.67 10.97 -2.91
C ASP A 3 -6.37 10.31 -2.43
N VAL A 4 -5.24 10.57 -3.09
CA VAL A 4 -3.97 9.90 -2.78
C VAL A 4 -2.91 10.89 -2.34
N HIS A 5 -2.37 10.69 -1.14
CA HIS A 5 -1.37 11.56 -0.52
C HIS A 5 -0.03 10.85 -0.34
N LEU A 6 1.06 11.60 -0.51
CA LEU A 6 2.41 11.17 -0.12
C LEU A 6 2.49 10.96 1.39
N PHE A 7 3.03 9.83 1.82
CA PHE A 7 3.22 9.55 3.24
C PHE A 7 4.27 10.48 3.87
N SER A 8 3.88 11.21 4.92
CA SER A 8 4.72 12.24 5.55
C SER A 8 5.21 11.84 6.95
N ASN A 9 6.09 12.67 7.53
CA ASN A 9 6.59 12.42 8.88
C ASN A 9 5.52 12.61 9.97
N LYS A 10 4.48 13.39 9.68
CA LYS A 10 3.37 13.61 10.62
C LYS A 10 2.49 12.36 10.69
N ASP A 11 2.27 11.71 9.55
CA ASP A 11 1.43 10.53 9.42
C ASP A 11 1.95 9.35 10.24
N PHE A 12 3.27 9.21 10.39
CA PHE A 12 3.86 8.22 11.30
C PHE A 12 3.32 8.32 12.72
N LYS A 13 3.18 9.54 13.27
CA LYS A 13 2.68 9.74 14.63
C LYS A 13 1.18 9.55 14.73
N VAL A 14 0.45 9.91 13.68
CA VAL A 14 -1.02 9.84 13.66
C VAL A 14 -1.47 8.38 13.52
N TYR A 15 -0.79 7.59 12.70
CA TYR A 15 -1.22 6.24 12.32
C TYR A 15 -0.32 5.13 12.84
N GLU A 16 0.55 5.41 13.81
CA GLU A 16 1.52 4.45 14.37
C GLU A 16 0.87 3.10 14.73
N LYS A 17 -0.26 3.15 15.45
CA LYS A 17 -1.01 1.97 15.87
C LYS A 17 -1.59 1.17 14.70
N THR A 18 -2.09 1.83 13.67
CA THR A 18 -2.63 1.13 12.49
C THR A 18 -1.50 0.49 11.69
N LEU A 19 -0.38 1.20 11.54
CA LEU A 19 0.79 0.69 10.80
C LEU A 19 1.49 -0.47 11.51
N SER A 20 1.36 -0.60 12.85
CA SER A 20 1.91 -1.76 13.57
C SER A 20 1.16 -3.06 13.31
N ASN A 21 -0.06 -3.00 12.79
CA ASN A 21 -0.90 -4.16 12.46
C ASN A 21 -0.70 -4.60 10.98
N TYR A 22 0.51 -4.47 10.46
CA TYR A 22 0.79 -4.62 9.03
C TYR A 22 0.52 -6.04 8.52
N ASP A 23 0.60 -7.07 9.38
CA ASP A 23 0.46 -8.49 9.04
C ASP A 23 -0.98 -9.00 9.07
N GLU A 24 -1.94 -8.24 9.63
CA GLU A 24 -3.35 -8.65 9.75
C GLU A 24 -4.02 -8.85 8.39
N PHE A 25 -3.73 -7.97 7.42
CA PHE A 25 -4.31 -8.06 6.07
C PHE A 25 -3.62 -9.11 5.19
N ASN A 26 -2.31 -9.28 5.35
CA ASN A 26 -1.55 -10.29 4.64
C ASN A 26 -0.30 -10.61 5.46
N SER A 27 -0.12 -11.89 5.80
CA SER A 27 1.02 -12.35 6.60
C SER A 27 2.40 -12.08 5.97
N LEU A 28 2.44 -11.83 4.66
CA LEU A 28 3.67 -11.49 3.94
C LEU A 28 3.95 -9.98 3.86
N ASN A 29 3.07 -9.14 4.40
CA ASN A 29 3.32 -7.71 4.45
C ASN A 29 4.58 -7.42 5.27
N GLU A 30 5.41 -6.52 4.76
CA GLU A 30 6.62 -6.08 5.44
C GLU A 30 6.31 -4.96 6.46
N ASP A 31 7.02 -4.97 7.59
CA ASP A 31 6.96 -3.94 8.65
C ASP A 31 7.56 -2.62 8.18
N PHE A 32 6.76 -1.80 7.50
CA PHE A 32 7.21 -0.49 7.01
C PHE A 32 7.72 0.40 8.14
N LEU A 33 7.05 0.46 9.28
CA LEU A 33 7.39 1.35 10.39
C LEU A 33 8.75 0.97 10.99
N GLY A 34 8.95 -0.30 11.29
CA GLY A 34 10.22 -0.80 11.82
C GLY A 34 11.35 -0.69 10.81
N ILE A 35 11.12 -0.99 9.52
CA ILE A 35 12.10 -0.77 8.43
C ILE A 35 12.48 0.70 8.35
N TYR A 36 11.50 1.60 8.34
CA TYR A 36 11.74 3.03 8.25
C TYR A 36 12.57 3.52 9.44
N ASN A 37 12.20 3.16 10.66
CA ASN A 37 12.85 3.64 11.88
C ASN A 37 14.33 3.23 11.98
N ARG A 38 14.66 1.99 11.58
CA ARG A 38 16.04 1.46 11.61
C ARG A 38 16.92 1.90 10.44
N SER A 39 16.36 2.60 9.46
CA SER A 39 17.05 2.94 8.22
C SER A 39 17.79 4.27 8.24
N SER A 40 18.82 4.37 7.40
CA SER A 40 19.56 5.61 7.17
C SER A 40 18.66 6.69 6.54
N LEU A 41 19.10 7.96 6.63
CA LEU A 41 18.35 9.09 6.05
C LEU A 41 18.09 8.91 4.54
N PHE A 42 19.08 8.41 3.80
CA PHE A 42 18.96 8.17 2.36
C PHE A 42 17.87 7.13 2.06
N ASN A 43 17.88 6.00 2.76
CA ASN A 43 16.88 4.95 2.59
C ASN A 43 15.47 5.44 3.00
N LYS A 44 15.37 6.24 4.06
CA LYS A 44 14.11 6.86 4.49
C LYS A 44 13.47 7.71 3.38
N ILE A 45 14.26 8.42 2.59
CA ILE A 45 13.76 9.20 1.45
C ILE A 45 13.19 8.26 0.38
N GLN A 46 13.90 7.18 0.05
CA GLN A 46 13.44 6.19 -0.93
C GLN A 46 12.14 5.51 -0.49
N TYR A 47 12.04 5.08 0.76
CA TYR A 47 10.83 4.44 1.27
C TYR A 47 9.62 5.36 1.24
N LYS A 48 9.80 6.64 1.58
CA LYS A 48 8.72 7.63 1.48
C LYS A 48 8.27 7.88 0.04
N ALA A 49 9.17 7.79 -0.93
CA ALA A 49 8.81 7.98 -2.33
C ALA A 49 7.81 6.92 -2.82
N GLY A 50 7.86 5.71 -2.26
CA GLY A 50 6.95 4.59 -2.57
C GLY A 50 5.78 4.40 -1.61
N ALA A 51 5.61 5.25 -0.59
CA ALA A 51 4.56 5.12 0.41
C ALA A 51 3.42 6.13 0.17
N ARG A 52 2.18 5.67 0.23
CA ARG A 52 0.96 6.47 0.01
C ARG A 52 -0.10 6.18 1.06
N LEU A 53 -0.88 7.22 1.38
CA LEU A 53 -2.15 7.11 2.09
C LEU A 53 -3.27 7.49 1.14
N LEU A 54 -4.29 6.66 1.10
CA LEU A 54 -5.47 6.87 0.29
C LEU A 54 -6.62 7.28 1.21
N PHE A 55 -7.39 8.28 0.80
CA PHE A 55 -8.47 8.87 1.56
C PHE A 55 -9.78 8.76 0.80
N HIS A 56 -10.88 8.60 1.53
CA HIS A 56 -12.25 8.72 1.03
C HIS A 56 -13.01 9.64 1.97
N ASP A 57 -13.64 10.69 1.43
CA ASP A 57 -14.35 11.71 2.22
C ASP A 57 -13.50 12.33 3.36
N ASN A 58 -12.20 12.55 3.11
CA ASN A 58 -11.20 13.02 4.07
C ASN A 58 -10.83 12.04 5.21
N GLU A 59 -11.28 10.79 5.16
CA GLU A 59 -10.88 9.74 6.10
C GLU A 59 -9.85 8.79 5.47
N PRO A 60 -8.80 8.38 6.19
CA PRO A 60 -7.83 7.43 5.67
C PRO A 60 -8.46 6.05 5.51
N VAL A 61 -8.22 5.44 4.35
CA VAL A 61 -8.81 4.16 3.99
C VAL A 61 -7.73 3.09 3.88
N VAL A 62 -6.64 3.35 3.18
CA VAL A 62 -5.59 2.35 3.00
C VAL A 62 -4.21 3.00 2.90
N PHE A 63 -3.25 2.38 3.55
CA PHE A 63 -1.83 2.66 3.34
C PHE A 63 -1.26 1.64 2.37
N ILE A 64 -0.52 2.11 1.37
CA ILE A 64 0.18 1.25 0.41
C ILE A 64 1.65 1.66 0.37
N TRP A 65 2.54 0.70 0.54
CA TRP A 65 3.98 0.87 0.34
C TRP A 65 4.49 -0.05 -0.76
N CYS A 66 5.14 0.54 -1.76
CA CYS A 66 5.81 -0.18 -2.83
C CYS A 66 7.30 0.17 -2.92
N GLU A 67 8.06 -0.76 -3.49
CA GLU A 67 9.42 -0.53 -3.95
C GLU A 67 9.47 -0.63 -5.47
N THR A 68 9.88 0.45 -6.12
CA THR A 68 10.07 0.46 -7.56
C THR A 68 11.52 0.15 -7.92
N ARG A 69 11.76 -0.85 -8.76
CA ARG A 69 13.06 -1.18 -9.33
C ARG A 69 12.89 -1.58 -10.80
N ASN A 70 13.66 -0.95 -11.70
CA ASN A 70 13.75 -1.33 -13.12
C ASN A 70 12.39 -1.47 -13.84
N GLY A 71 11.46 -0.52 -13.62
CA GLY A 71 10.13 -0.54 -14.25
C GLY A 71 9.10 -1.51 -13.63
N LEU A 72 9.52 -2.27 -12.61
CA LEU A 72 8.62 -3.09 -11.80
C LEU A 72 8.35 -2.40 -10.45
N SER A 73 7.09 -2.35 -10.03
CA SER A 73 6.73 -1.89 -8.69
C SER A 73 6.22 -3.07 -7.86
N LYS A 74 7.00 -3.47 -6.86
CA LYS A 74 6.60 -4.52 -5.93
C LYS A 74 5.94 -3.89 -4.72
N ILE A 75 4.67 -4.23 -4.48
CA ILE A 75 3.95 -3.82 -3.29
C ILE A 75 4.46 -4.66 -2.11
N ARG A 76 4.96 -3.98 -1.10
CA ARG A 76 5.55 -4.58 0.11
C ARG A 76 4.57 -4.65 1.26
N SER A 77 3.63 -3.71 1.31
CA SER A 77 2.65 -3.65 2.37
C SER A 77 1.37 -2.95 1.90
N ILE A 78 0.23 -3.55 2.21
CA ILE A 78 -1.12 -2.95 2.11
C ILE A 78 -1.74 -3.04 3.49
N ILE A 79 -2.04 -1.91 4.10
CA ILE A 79 -2.59 -1.83 5.46
C ILE A 79 -3.92 -1.09 5.38
N PRO A 80 -5.06 -1.81 5.40
CA PRO A 80 -6.38 -1.20 5.42
C PRO A 80 -6.66 -0.55 6.78
N PHE A 81 -7.37 0.56 6.75
CA PHE A 81 -7.96 1.20 7.92
C PHE A 81 -9.39 0.67 8.11
N GLU A 82 -10.01 0.91 9.26
CA GLU A 82 -11.38 0.44 9.56
C GLU A 82 -12.39 0.86 8.48
N ARG A 83 -12.22 2.04 7.88
CA ARG A 83 -13.09 2.56 6.81
C ARG A 83 -13.03 1.73 5.53
N PHE A 84 -11.92 1.06 5.25
CA PHE A 84 -11.71 0.25 4.04
C PHE A 84 -12.78 -0.81 3.84
N TYR A 85 -13.14 -1.52 4.91
CA TYR A 85 -14.10 -2.62 4.86
C TYR A 85 -15.55 -2.16 4.65
N ASN A 86 -15.80 -0.85 4.73
CA ASN A 86 -17.11 -0.25 4.47
C ASN A 86 -17.21 0.37 3.06
N LEU A 87 -16.12 0.33 2.28
CA LEU A 87 -16.15 0.83 0.92
C LEU A 87 -17.05 -0.04 0.04
N ILE A 88 -17.83 0.61 -0.81
CA ILE A 88 -18.60 -0.10 -1.84
C ILE A 88 -17.70 -0.46 -3.02
N TYR A 89 -18.14 -1.43 -3.83
CA TYR A 89 -17.40 -1.95 -4.99
C TYR A 89 -16.80 -0.85 -5.90
N ARG A 90 -17.56 0.23 -6.15
CA ARG A 90 -17.10 1.35 -6.98
C ARG A 90 -15.90 2.08 -6.39
N GLU A 91 -15.87 2.25 -5.07
CA GLU A 91 -14.79 2.97 -4.38
C GLU A 91 -13.51 2.13 -4.33
N LEU A 92 -13.65 0.81 -4.17
CA LEU A 92 -12.53 -0.13 -4.25
C LEU A 92 -11.86 -0.13 -5.63
N LEU A 93 -12.64 -0.04 -6.71
CA LEU A 93 -12.13 0.05 -8.08
C LEU A 93 -11.31 1.32 -8.34
N GLU A 94 -11.54 2.39 -7.58
CA GLU A 94 -10.81 3.66 -7.74
C GLU A 94 -9.41 3.61 -7.10
N ILE A 95 -9.11 2.63 -6.24
CA ILE A 95 -7.85 2.60 -5.48
C ILE A 95 -6.63 2.44 -6.38
N THR A 96 -6.56 1.39 -7.21
CA THR A 96 -5.36 1.12 -8.03
C THR A 96 -5.12 2.18 -9.10
N PRO A 97 -6.14 2.67 -9.83
CA PRO A 97 -5.97 3.79 -10.75
C PRO A 97 -5.43 5.04 -10.04
N SER A 98 -6.06 5.44 -8.92
CA SER A 98 -5.64 6.64 -8.19
C SER A 98 -4.23 6.50 -7.61
N PHE A 99 -3.88 5.31 -7.12
CA PHE A 99 -2.53 5.02 -6.63
C PHE A 99 -1.49 5.13 -7.76
N THR A 100 -1.78 4.54 -8.92
CA THR A 100 -0.90 4.56 -10.10
C THR A 100 -0.68 6.00 -10.59
N ASP A 101 -1.75 6.77 -10.71
CA ASP A 101 -1.70 8.18 -11.16
C ASP A 101 -0.91 9.08 -10.19
N ALA A 102 -0.85 8.72 -8.91
CA ALA A 102 -0.12 9.45 -7.88
C ALA A 102 1.37 9.06 -7.74
N LEU A 103 1.87 8.13 -8.56
CA LEU A 103 3.28 7.78 -8.60
C LEU A 103 4.06 8.73 -9.53
N PRO A 104 5.36 8.96 -9.28
CA PRO A 104 6.15 9.85 -10.13
C PRO A 104 6.24 9.34 -11.58
N ILE A 105 5.91 10.20 -12.54
CA ILE A 105 5.84 9.91 -14.00
C ILE A 105 7.14 9.31 -14.57
N TYR A 106 8.29 9.56 -13.95
CA TYR A 106 9.58 9.04 -14.41
C TYR A 106 9.78 7.54 -14.14
N PHE A 107 8.89 6.91 -13.39
CA PHE A 107 8.87 5.46 -13.27
C PHE A 107 7.95 4.90 -14.36
N ASP A 108 8.56 4.26 -15.37
CA ASP A 108 7.84 3.48 -16.39
C ASP A 108 7.35 2.17 -15.75
N ILE A 109 6.36 2.27 -14.85
CA ILE A 109 5.82 1.13 -14.10
C ILE A 109 4.78 0.46 -14.97
N SER A 110 5.13 -0.67 -15.57
CA SER A 110 4.19 -1.45 -16.38
C SER A 110 3.37 -2.46 -15.55
N THR A 111 3.83 -2.80 -14.35
CA THR A 111 3.27 -3.90 -13.56
C THR A 111 3.44 -3.66 -12.06
N PHE A 112 2.34 -3.88 -11.32
CA PHE A 112 2.35 -3.97 -9.87
C PHE A 112 2.24 -5.42 -9.44
N GLU A 113 3.23 -5.87 -8.68
CA GLU A 113 3.22 -7.21 -8.11
C GLU A 113 2.91 -7.13 -6.62
N TYR A 114 1.89 -7.88 -6.21
CA TYR A 114 1.60 -8.12 -4.79
C TYR A 114 1.60 -9.62 -4.53
N ILE A 115 2.40 -10.03 -3.54
CA ILE A 115 2.51 -11.43 -3.11
C ILE A 115 1.67 -11.58 -1.85
N MET A 116 0.70 -12.48 -1.89
CA MET A 116 -0.18 -12.73 -0.76
C MET A 116 -0.12 -14.16 -0.27
N ASN A 117 -0.25 -14.31 1.05
CA ASN A 117 -0.50 -15.57 1.75
C ASN A 117 -1.51 -15.27 2.85
N GLY A 118 -2.76 -15.70 2.65
CA GLY A 118 -3.85 -15.33 3.53
C GLY A 118 -5.20 -15.92 3.11
N PRO A 119 -6.26 -15.64 3.89
CA PRO A 119 -7.60 -16.17 3.66
C PRO A 119 -8.24 -15.60 2.38
N ASP A 120 -9.09 -16.40 1.74
CA ASP A 120 -9.82 -16.13 0.48
C ASP A 120 -10.57 -14.77 0.43
N GLU A 121 -10.84 -14.14 1.58
CA GLU A 121 -11.60 -12.90 1.67
C GLU A 121 -10.79 -11.66 1.24
N ASN A 122 -9.49 -11.59 1.59
CA ASN A 122 -8.64 -10.46 1.18
C ASN A 122 -8.26 -10.56 -0.31
N GLU A 123 -8.22 -11.78 -0.85
CA GLU A 123 -8.02 -12.05 -2.28
C GLU A 123 -9.08 -11.34 -3.12
N LYS A 124 -10.36 -11.53 -2.76
CA LYS A 124 -11.49 -10.87 -3.46
C LYS A 124 -11.40 -9.35 -3.41
N LEU A 125 -11.01 -8.76 -2.29
CA LEU A 125 -10.86 -7.30 -2.18
C LEU A 125 -9.75 -6.80 -3.13
N LEU A 126 -8.63 -7.52 -3.19
CA LEU A 126 -7.51 -7.18 -4.07
C LEU A 126 -7.85 -7.36 -5.55
N GLU A 127 -8.62 -8.40 -5.90
CA GLU A 127 -9.15 -8.60 -7.25
C GLU A 127 -10.09 -7.45 -7.65
N ILE A 128 -10.99 -7.01 -6.76
CA ILE A 128 -11.87 -5.86 -7.00
C ILE A 128 -11.06 -4.60 -7.22
N MET A 129 -9.98 -4.39 -6.46
CA MET A 129 -9.08 -3.26 -6.65
C MET A 129 -8.29 -3.34 -7.97
N GLY A 130 -8.26 -4.50 -8.64
CA GLY A 130 -7.56 -4.70 -9.90
C GLY A 130 -6.07 -5.06 -9.76
N PHE A 131 -5.65 -5.61 -8.61
CA PHE A 131 -4.28 -6.10 -8.45
C PHE A 131 -4.07 -7.44 -9.19
N HIS A 132 -2.91 -7.58 -9.82
CA HIS A 132 -2.43 -8.87 -10.31
C HIS A 132 -1.81 -9.65 -9.14
N LEU A 133 -2.49 -10.72 -8.73
CA LEU A 133 -2.10 -11.53 -7.59
C LEU A 133 -1.15 -12.64 -8.03
N ASN A 134 0.03 -12.68 -7.43
CA ASN A 134 0.95 -13.81 -7.56
C ASN A 134 0.90 -14.62 -6.26
N GLN A 135 0.40 -15.86 -6.34
CA GLN A 135 0.57 -16.80 -5.23
C GLN A 135 2.06 -17.12 -5.08
N GLY A 136 2.64 -16.77 -3.93
CA GLY A 136 4.07 -16.93 -3.69
C GLY A 136 4.36 -17.47 -2.31
N VAL A 137 5.45 -18.22 -2.21
CA VAL A 137 6.15 -18.50 -0.96
C VAL A 137 7.33 -17.53 -0.93
N LEU A 138 7.47 -16.71 0.11
CA LEU A 138 8.72 -15.96 0.32
C LEU A 138 9.87 -16.98 0.39
N ARG A 139 10.76 -16.97 -0.61
CA ARG A 139 12.05 -17.67 -0.55
C ARG A 139 13.08 -16.81 0.16
#